data_AF-A0A2N2PBR2-F1
#
_entry.id   AF-A0A2N2PBR2-F1
#
_cell.length_a   1.000
_cell.length_b   1.000
_cell.length_c   1.000
_cell.angle_alpha   90.00
_cell.angle_beta   90.00
_cell.angle_gamma   90.00
#
_symmetry.space_group_name_H-M   'P 1'
#
loop_
_entity.id
_entity.type
_entity.pdbx_description
1 polymer ?
#
loop_
_entity_poly.entity_id
_entity_poly.type
_entity_poly.pdbx_seq_one_letter_code
_entity_poly.pdbx_strand_id
1 'polypeptide(L)'
;MGAIFDNKSKAVINYTLSFDASARGASVEHIYNFFTFSTQDQDVIDLIDVEGMGGEIPVEFPRLWEGYSPERIISDYEKPSRIFLSSTPYDVRNTGYVGYFLWLFYDNQGFMIRYDGVIKFTPTYHICPRIQHEGEITNIHLVSVGPGSTLALETQDEIFGSDYHKVIALEEATGITIDMFTQLFKHNQISSCFESPLDVWK
;
A
#
# COMPACT_ATOMS: atom_id res chain seq x y z
N MET A 1 -10.49 -4.04 26.93
CA MET A 1 -10.67 -5.35 26.27
C MET A 1 -9.36 -6.09 26.37
N GLY A 2 -9.34 -7.30 26.93
CA GLY A 2 -8.14 -8.12 27.05
C GLY A 2 -8.21 -9.27 26.03
N ALA A 3 -7.17 -9.42 25.22
CA ALA A 3 -7.00 -10.58 24.35
C ALA A 3 -6.45 -11.77 25.17
N ILE A 4 -6.92 -12.98 24.85
CA ILE A 4 -6.47 -14.23 25.44
C ILE A 4 -5.45 -14.86 24.49
N PHE A 5 -4.29 -15.25 25.03
CA PHE A 5 -3.19 -15.87 24.28
C PHE A 5 -3.21 -17.39 24.48
N ASP A 6 -3.18 -18.16 23.40
CA ASP A 6 -2.85 -19.60 23.42
C ASP A 6 -1.51 -19.80 22.68
N ASN A 7 -0.56 -20.47 23.34
CA ASN A 7 0.85 -20.46 22.99
C ASN A 7 1.39 -21.87 22.73
N LYS A 8 0.66 -22.69 21.95
CA LYS A 8 1.11 -24.04 21.56
C LYS A 8 0.63 -24.48 20.18
N SER A 9 1.13 -23.86 19.11
CA SER A 9 1.23 -24.49 17.78
C SER A 9 2.10 -23.65 16.86
N LYS A 10 2.68 -24.30 15.84
CA LYS A 10 3.33 -23.69 14.66
C LYS A 10 2.29 -22.91 13.81
N ALA A 11 1.60 -21.96 14.42
CA ALA A 11 0.43 -21.33 13.87
C ALA A 11 0.81 -19.99 13.24
N VAL A 12 0.38 -19.79 12.01
CA VAL A 12 0.18 -18.44 11.50
C VAL A 12 -0.86 -17.80 12.41
N ILE A 13 -0.46 -16.83 13.22
CA ILE A 13 -1.40 -16.14 14.09
C ILE A 13 -2.00 -14.99 13.30
N ASN A 14 -3.19 -15.19 12.74
CA ASN A 14 -3.96 -14.15 12.07
C ASN A 14 -4.81 -13.40 13.11
N TYR A 15 -4.51 -12.13 13.32
CA TYR A 15 -5.41 -11.23 14.03
C TYR A 15 -6.06 -10.31 13.03
N THR A 16 -7.38 -10.44 12.83
CA THR A 16 -8.17 -9.45 12.12
C THR A 16 -8.90 -8.60 13.14
N LEU A 17 -8.48 -7.36 13.33
CA LEU A 17 -9.26 -6.37 14.08
C LEU A 17 -10.13 -5.61 13.08
N SER A 18 -11.44 -5.59 13.32
CA SER A 18 -12.33 -4.62 12.68
C SER A 18 -12.87 -3.68 13.74
N PHE A 19 -12.78 -2.38 13.49
CA PHE A 19 -13.54 -1.41 14.25
C PHE A 19 -14.30 -0.49 13.31
N ASP A 20 -15.55 -0.23 13.69
CA ASP A 20 -16.41 0.74 13.03
C ASP A 20 -15.96 2.13 13.50
N ALA A 21 -15.32 2.87 12.60
CA ALA A 21 -14.88 4.25 12.84
C ALA A 21 -15.97 5.28 12.51
N SER A 22 -17.20 4.84 12.20
CA SER A 22 -18.30 5.78 11.97
C SER A 22 -18.60 6.55 13.25
N ALA A 23 -18.41 7.87 13.19
CA ALA A 23 -18.84 8.77 14.24
C ALA A 23 -20.34 8.52 14.48
N ARG A 24 -20.72 8.23 15.73
CA ARG A 24 -22.10 7.97 16.13
C ARG A 24 -23.04 9.03 15.55
N GLY A 25 -23.83 8.67 14.53
CA GLY A 25 -24.96 9.48 14.09
C GLY A 25 -25.13 9.75 12.60
N ALA A 26 -24.86 8.79 11.71
CA ALA A 26 -25.45 8.84 10.37
C ALA A 26 -25.63 7.43 9.81
N SER A 27 -26.74 7.21 9.10
CA SER A 27 -27.17 5.96 8.47
C SER A 27 -26.37 5.63 7.20
N VAL A 28 -25.04 5.68 7.29
CA VAL A 28 -24.14 5.38 6.17
C VAL A 28 -23.57 3.98 6.39
N GLU A 29 -23.48 3.23 5.30
CA GLU A 29 -22.88 1.89 5.22
C GLU A 29 -21.61 1.81 6.09
N HIS A 30 -21.58 0.79 6.95
CA HIS A 30 -20.52 0.59 7.93
C HIS A 30 -19.14 0.68 7.30
N ILE A 31 -18.31 1.58 7.83
CA ILE A 31 -16.93 1.75 7.39
C ILE A 31 -16.04 0.91 8.30
N TYR A 32 -15.44 -0.13 7.74
CA TYR A 32 -14.56 -1.05 8.47
C TYR A 32 -13.11 -0.79 8.10
N ASN A 33 -12.28 -0.57 9.12
CA ASN A 33 -10.84 -0.72 8.97
C ASN A 33 -10.48 -2.16 9.31
N PHE A 34 -9.89 -2.91 8.39
CA PHE A 34 -9.36 -4.23 8.67
C PHE A 34 -7.86 -4.13 8.96
N PHE A 35 -7.45 -4.74 10.07
CA PHE A 35 -6.05 -4.87 10.44
C PHE A 35 -5.75 -6.35 10.48
N THR A 36 -5.01 -6.87 9.51
CA THR A 36 -4.54 -8.26 9.59
C THR A 36 -3.09 -8.27 10.01
N PHE A 37 -2.80 -8.79 11.21
CA PHE A 37 -1.45 -9.19 11.60
C PHE A 37 -1.31 -10.68 11.37
N SER A 38 -0.31 -11.10 10.59
CA SER A 38 0.07 -12.51 10.48
C SER A 38 1.55 -12.65 10.83
N THR A 39 1.89 -13.70 11.60
CA THR A 39 3.28 -14.05 11.94
C THR A 39 3.54 -15.53 11.66
N GLN A 40 4.66 -15.86 11.01
CA GLN A 40 5.06 -17.23 10.68
C GLN A 40 6.47 -17.54 11.21
N ASP A 41 6.64 -18.67 11.89
CA ASP A 41 7.93 -19.16 12.44
C ASP A 41 8.57 -20.10 11.38
N GLN A 42 9.63 -19.74 10.66
CA GLN A 42 11.05 -19.70 11.06
C GLN A 42 11.83 -18.54 10.40
N ASP A 43 11.12 -17.62 9.73
CA ASP A 43 11.60 -16.42 9.06
C ASP A 43 10.50 -15.36 9.22
N VAL A 44 10.40 -14.77 10.42
CA VAL A 44 9.28 -13.93 10.89
C VAL A 44 8.84 -12.95 9.81
N ILE A 45 7.68 -13.21 9.20
CA ILE A 45 6.96 -12.25 8.39
C ILE A 45 5.95 -11.60 9.31
N ASP A 46 6.03 -10.29 9.50
CA ASP A 46 4.89 -9.54 10.02
C ASP A 46 4.21 -8.90 8.81
N LEU A 47 3.00 -9.38 8.48
CA LEU A 47 2.12 -8.71 7.52
C LEU A 47 1.21 -7.77 8.30
N ILE A 48 1.11 -6.52 7.88
CA ILE A 48 0.07 -5.58 8.32
C ILE A 48 -0.69 -5.14 7.07
N ASP A 49 -1.94 -5.58 6.94
CA ASP A 49 -2.87 -5.15 5.90
C ASP A 49 -3.86 -4.14 6.50
N VAL A 50 -4.09 -3.03 5.79
CA VAL A 50 -4.85 -1.86 6.26
C VAL A 50 -5.86 -1.44 5.19
N GLU A 51 -7.01 -2.10 5.19
CA GLU A 51 -8.05 -1.82 4.22
C GLU A 51 -9.07 -0.82 4.77
N GLY A 52 -9.29 0.30 4.05
CA GLY A 52 -10.44 1.17 4.27
C GLY A 52 -11.64 0.68 3.44
N MET A 53 -12.54 -0.09 4.05
CA MET A 53 -13.77 -0.55 3.37
C MET A 53 -14.95 0.38 3.64
N GLY A 54 -15.57 0.89 2.58
CA GLY A 54 -16.75 1.75 2.60
C GLY A 54 -16.67 2.75 1.45
N GLY A 55 -17.78 3.09 0.80
CA GLY A 55 -17.78 4.03 -0.34
C GLY A 55 -17.21 5.41 -0.03
N GLU A 56 -17.04 5.72 1.26
CA GLU A 56 -16.34 6.90 1.78
C GLU A 56 -15.19 6.45 2.69
N ILE A 57 -13.98 6.96 2.45
CA ILE A 57 -12.83 6.81 3.36
C ILE A 57 -13.24 7.45 4.70
N PRO A 58 -13.20 6.72 5.84
CA PRO A 58 -13.65 7.29 7.09
C PRO A 58 -12.79 8.50 7.45
N VAL A 59 -13.40 9.53 8.04
CA VAL A 59 -12.72 10.79 8.44
C VAL A 59 -11.46 10.56 9.26
N GLU A 60 -11.41 9.45 9.97
CA GLU A 60 -10.27 9.09 10.80
C GLU A 60 -9.15 8.33 10.07
N PHE A 61 -9.38 7.77 8.88
CA PHE A 61 -8.36 6.99 8.15
C PHE A 61 -7.10 7.82 7.87
N PRO A 62 -7.19 9.05 7.31
CA PRO A 62 -6.00 9.88 7.15
C PRO A 62 -5.25 10.14 8.46
N ARG A 63 -5.99 10.41 9.54
CA ARG A 63 -5.40 10.70 10.86
C ARG A 63 -4.70 9.48 11.47
N LEU A 64 -5.26 8.29 11.31
CA LEU A 64 -4.71 7.05 11.87
C LEU A 64 -3.49 6.57 11.09
N TRP A 65 -3.46 6.83 9.79
CA TRP A 65 -2.46 6.28 8.87
C TRP A 65 -1.46 7.29 8.33
N GLU A 66 -1.54 8.56 8.73
CA GLU A 66 -0.56 9.60 8.37
C GLU A 66 0.89 9.16 8.60
N GLY A 67 1.14 8.39 9.67
CA GLY A 67 2.44 7.81 10.00
C GLY A 67 3.02 6.86 8.95
N TYR A 68 2.16 6.32 8.08
CA TYR A 68 2.49 5.41 6.99
C TYR A 68 2.30 6.07 5.62
N SER A 69 2.13 7.39 5.54
CA SER A 69 2.12 8.08 4.24
C SER A 69 3.45 7.91 3.50
N PRO A 70 3.46 7.93 2.15
CA PRO A 70 4.69 7.88 1.38
C PRO A 70 5.70 8.94 1.81
N GLU A 71 5.25 10.18 2.06
CA GLU A 71 6.09 11.27 2.58
C GLU A 71 6.74 10.91 3.92
N ARG A 72 5.97 10.34 4.84
CA ARG A 72 6.47 9.97 6.17
C ARG A 72 7.45 8.81 6.11
N ILE A 73 7.13 7.76 5.35
CA ILE A 73 8.00 6.59 5.18
C ILE A 73 9.33 7.00 4.53
N ILE A 74 9.29 7.82 3.48
CA ILE A 74 10.50 8.30 2.81
C ILE A 74 11.31 9.25 3.70
N SER A 75 10.64 10.03 4.57
CA SER A 75 11.32 10.87 5.57
C SER A 75 12.02 10.03 6.64
N ASP A 76 11.38 8.99 7.14
CA ASP A 76 11.86 8.20 8.29
C ASP A 76 12.89 7.12 7.89
N TYR A 77 12.75 6.54 6.69
CA TYR A 77 13.59 5.42 6.22
C TYR A 77 14.50 5.78 5.03
N GLU A 78 14.45 7.03 4.59
CA GLU A 78 15.19 7.52 3.42
C GLU A 78 14.79 6.83 2.11
N LYS A 79 15.78 6.58 1.25
CA LYS A 79 15.60 6.10 -0.13
C LYS A 79 15.32 4.59 -0.14
N PRO A 80 14.22 4.13 -0.78
CA PRO A 80 14.00 2.70 -1.01
C PRO A 80 15.06 2.12 -1.95
N SER A 81 15.40 0.85 -1.79
CA SER A 81 16.35 0.13 -2.66
C SER A 81 15.76 -0.11 -4.05
N ARG A 82 14.45 -0.37 -4.13
CA ARG A 82 13.70 -0.64 -5.36
C ARG A 82 12.29 -0.07 -5.23
N ILE A 83 11.72 0.33 -6.36
CA ILE A 83 10.32 0.76 -6.44
C ILE A 83 9.68 0.05 -7.63
N PHE A 84 8.54 -0.60 -7.38
CA PHE A 84 7.72 -1.19 -8.44
C PHE A 84 6.36 -0.49 -8.52
N LEU A 85 5.80 -0.50 -9.72
CA LEU A 85 4.51 0.05 -10.04
C LEU A 85 3.72 -0.94 -10.89
N SER A 86 2.42 -1.03 -10.65
CA SER A 86 1.49 -1.78 -11.47
C SER A 86 0.19 -1.00 -11.64
N SER A 87 -0.43 -1.14 -12.81
CA SER A 87 -1.79 -0.68 -13.08
C SER A 87 -2.42 -1.54 -14.18
N THR A 88 -3.70 -1.30 -14.49
CA THR A 88 -4.41 -1.97 -15.58
C THR A 88 -4.58 -1.04 -16.77
N PRO A 89 -4.47 -1.53 -18.02
CA PRO A 89 -4.72 -0.73 -19.22
C PRO A 89 -6.21 -0.60 -19.57
N TYR A 90 -7.13 -1.10 -18.72
CA TYR A 90 -8.57 -1.07 -18.97
C TYR A 90 -9.39 -0.79 -17.71
N ASP A 91 -10.43 0.04 -17.86
CA ASP A 91 -11.46 0.28 -16.85
C ASP A 91 -12.53 -0.82 -16.92
N VAL A 92 -12.31 -1.89 -16.14
CA VAL A 92 -13.16 -3.10 -16.12
C VAL A 92 -14.63 -2.77 -15.83
N ARG A 93 -14.89 -1.72 -15.04
CA ARG A 93 -16.21 -1.43 -14.50
C ARG A 93 -16.89 -0.22 -15.15
N ASN A 94 -16.27 0.38 -16.17
CA ASN A 94 -16.72 1.64 -16.80
C ASN A 94 -16.97 2.75 -15.77
N THR A 95 -16.12 2.83 -14.76
CA THR A 95 -16.21 3.83 -13.67
C THR A 95 -15.52 5.15 -14.01
N GLY A 96 -14.66 5.15 -15.03
CA GLY A 96 -13.70 6.21 -15.32
C GLY A 96 -12.41 6.12 -14.50
N TYR A 97 -12.20 5.03 -13.73
CA TYR A 97 -11.05 4.85 -12.83
C TYR A 97 -10.42 3.46 -12.99
N VAL A 98 -9.13 3.38 -12.70
CA VAL A 98 -8.35 2.13 -12.65
C VAL A 98 -7.55 2.07 -11.35
N GLY A 99 -7.26 0.85 -10.89
CA GLY A 99 -6.40 0.63 -9.73
C GLY A 99 -4.91 0.81 -10.08
N TYR A 100 -4.12 1.21 -9.09
CA TYR A 100 -2.68 1.13 -9.14
C TYR A 100 -2.14 0.52 -7.84
N PHE A 101 -0.95 -0.06 -7.94
CA PHE A 101 -0.18 -0.59 -6.83
C PHE A 101 1.23 -0.02 -6.88
N LEU A 102 1.69 0.54 -5.79
CA LEU A 102 3.02 1.16 -5.66
C LEU A 102 3.77 0.49 -4.51
N TRP A 103 4.85 -0.23 -4.83
CA TRP A 103 5.68 -0.92 -3.85
C TRP A 103 6.99 -0.18 -3.62
N LEU A 104 7.32 0.05 -2.35
CA LEU A 104 8.60 0.60 -1.91
C LEU A 104 9.32 -0.48 -1.11
N PHE A 105 10.50 -0.89 -1.59
CA PHE A 105 11.32 -1.89 -0.93
C PHE A 105 12.43 -1.21 -0.14
N TYR A 106 12.57 -1.63 1.11
CA TYR A 106 13.64 -1.23 2.02
C TYR A 106 14.43 -2.49 2.38
N ASP A 107 15.09 -3.08 1.36
CA ASP A 107 15.71 -4.41 1.46
C ASP A 107 16.75 -4.46 2.61
N ASN A 108 17.49 -3.38 2.84
CA ASN A 108 18.47 -3.29 3.93
C ASN A 108 17.84 -3.23 5.33
N GLN A 109 16.61 -2.73 5.43
CA GLN A 109 15.84 -2.65 6.66
C GLN A 109 14.91 -3.86 6.84
N GLY A 110 14.81 -4.72 5.82
CA GLY A 110 14.01 -5.94 5.87
C GLY A 110 12.51 -5.70 5.81
N PHE A 111 12.03 -4.65 5.11
CA PHE A 111 10.60 -4.45 4.93
C PHE A 111 10.24 -3.87 3.56
N MET A 112 8.97 -4.00 3.20
CA MET A 112 8.34 -3.43 2.02
C MET A 112 6.97 -2.87 2.41
N ILE A 113 6.59 -1.78 1.76
CA ILE A 113 5.25 -1.20 1.86
C ILE A 113 4.64 -1.08 0.47
N ARG A 114 3.38 -1.50 0.33
CA ARG A 114 2.55 -1.33 -0.86
C ARG A 114 1.46 -0.30 -0.56
N TYR A 115 1.27 0.62 -1.49
CA TYR A 115 0.14 1.52 -1.53
C TYR A 115 -0.77 1.13 -2.69
N ASP A 116 -2.03 0.86 -2.37
CA ASP A 116 -3.06 0.58 -3.35
C ASP A 116 -3.89 1.84 -3.46
N GLY A 117 -4.25 2.21 -4.68
CA GLY A 117 -5.12 3.35 -4.88
C GLY A 117 -5.85 3.29 -6.20
N VAL A 118 -6.63 4.33 -6.44
CA VAL A 118 -7.39 4.50 -7.68
C VAL A 118 -6.95 5.78 -8.36
N ILE A 119 -6.95 5.77 -9.69
CA ILE A 119 -6.58 6.90 -10.54
C ILE A 119 -7.55 6.99 -11.70
N LYS A 120 -7.71 8.20 -12.25
CA LYS A 120 -8.57 8.41 -13.40
C LYS A 120 -8.01 7.68 -14.63
N PHE A 121 -8.89 7.03 -15.38
CA PHE A 121 -8.52 6.36 -16.63
C PHE A 121 -8.32 7.41 -17.75
N THR A 122 -7.06 7.74 -18.02
CA THR A 122 -6.62 8.72 -19.03
C THR A 122 -5.43 8.19 -19.84
N PRO A 123 -5.09 8.77 -21.01
CA PRO A 123 -3.93 8.33 -21.80
C PRO A 123 -2.59 8.40 -21.05
N THR A 124 -2.49 9.28 -20.06
CA THR A 124 -1.40 9.36 -19.10
C THR A 124 -2.00 9.32 -17.71
N TYR A 125 -1.58 8.35 -16.90
CA TYR A 125 -2.00 8.21 -15.52
C TYR A 125 -1.26 9.22 -14.65
N HIS A 126 -2.01 10.06 -13.94
CA HIS A 126 -1.49 10.99 -12.95
C HIS A 126 -1.65 10.37 -11.56
N ILE A 127 -0.55 9.92 -10.97
CA ILE A 127 -0.54 9.15 -9.73
C ILE A 127 0.00 10.04 -8.62
N CYS A 128 -0.80 10.25 -7.58
CA CYS A 128 -0.49 11.09 -6.42
C CYS A 128 -0.70 10.26 -5.15
N PRO A 129 0.19 9.35 -4.75
CA PRO A 129 -0.08 8.43 -3.66
C PRO A 129 -0.16 9.20 -2.34
N ARG A 130 -1.38 9.45 -1.86
CA ARG A 130 -1.66 10.28 -0.69
C ARG A 130 -2.79 9.73 0.14
N ILE A 131 -2.64 9.91 1.44
CA ILE A 131 -3.67 9.60 2.42
C ILE A 131 -4.50 10.88 2.66
N GLN A 132 -5.38 11.23 1.71
CA GLN A 132 -6.29 12.40 1.82
C GLN A 132 -7.77 11.99 1.79
N HIS A 133 -8.65 12.89 2.24
CA HIS A 133 -10.07 12.78 1.95
C HIS A 133 -10.29 12.94 0.45
N GLU A 134 -10.89 11.93 -0.18
CA GLU A 134 -11.07 11.82 -1.63
C GLU A 134 -9.80 11.39 -2.40
N GLY A 135 -9.49 10.09 -2.36
CA GLY A 135 -9.32 9.36 -3.63
C GLY A 135 -7.93 8.94 -4.11
N GLU A 136 -6.88 8.84 -3.28
CA GLU A 136 -5.56 8.48 -3.86
C GLU A 136 -4.82 7.29 -3.23
N ILE A 137 -5.04 6.93 -1.96
CA ILE A 137 -4.64 5.63 -1.39
C ILE A 137 -5.86 5.02 -0.69
N THR A 138 -6.17 3.76 -1.00
CA THR A 138 -7.30 2.99 -0.46
C THR A 138 -6.86 1.83 0.45
N ASN A 139 -5.65 1.31 0.25
CA ASN A 139 -5.07 0.27 1.10
C ASN A 139 -3.56 0.50 1.29
N ILE A 140 -3.04 0.10 2.44
CA ILE A 140 -1.63 0.06 2.77
C ILE A 140 -1.29 -1.36 3.24
N HIS A 141 -0.36 -2.02 2.55
CA HIS A 141 0.17 -3.31 2.96
C HIS A 141 1.62 -3.16 3.41
N LEU A 142 1.97 -3.63 4.59
CA LEU A 142 3.33 -3.66 5.10
C LEU A 142 3.75 -5.12 5.29
N VAL A 143 4.90 -5.47 4.72
CA VAL A 143 5.56 -6.76 4.92
C VAL A 143 6.92 -6.50 5.53
N SER A 144 7.24 -7.11 6.66
CA SER A 144 8.61 -7.12 7.18
C SER A 144 9.11 -8.53 7.43
N VAL A 145 10.40 -8.75 7.21
CA VAL A 145 11.10 -10.02 7.48
C VAL A 145 12.10 -9.86 8.62
N GLY A 146 12.25 -10.90 9.42
CA GLY A 146 13.22 -10.92 10.52
C GLY A 146 14.68 -10.78 10.07
N PRO A 147 15.59 -10.28 10.94
CA PRO A 147 17.01 -10.19 10.64
C PRO A 147 17.61 -11.54 10.23
N GLY A 148 18.33 -11.58 9.11
CA GLY A 148 18.95 -12.80 8.59
C GLY A 148 18.00 -13.72 7.82
N SER A 149 16.75 -13.32 7.62
CA SER A 149 15.80 -14.02 6.75
C SER A 149 16.35 -14.11 5.33
N THR A 150 16.09 -15.24 4.69
CA THR A 150 16.40 -15.46 3.26
C THR A 150 15.19 -15.27 2.36
N LEU A 151 14.02 -14.95 2.94
CA LEU A 151 12.80 -14.71 2.21
C LEU A 151 12.87 -13.39 1.44
N ALA A 152 12.53 -13.45 0.16
CA ALA A 152 12.41 -12.27 -0.66
C ALA A 152 11.06 -11.59 -0.38
N LEU A 153 11.08 -10.28 -0.07
CA LEU A 153 9.91 -9.50 0.32
C LEU A 153 8.76 -9.62 -0.69
N GLU A 154 9.09 -9.64 -1.98
CA GLU A 154 8.16 -9.85 -3.10
C GLU A 154 7.35 -11.14 -3.10
N THR A 155 7.82 -12.20 -2.43
CA THR A 155 7.15 -13.50 -2.44
C THR A 155 5.91 -13.52 -1.54
N GLN A 156 5.80 -12.55 -0.62
CA GLN A 156 4.76 -12.55 0.42
C GLN A 156 3.54 -11.71 0.05
N ASP A 157 3.70 -10.72 -0.81
CA ASP A 157 2.62 -9.83 -1.23
C ASP A 157 1.99 -10.25 -2.57
N GLU A 158 2.21 -11.50 -2.98
CA GLU A 158 1.74 -12.09 -4.25
C GLU A 158 2.10 -11.28 -5.51
N ILE A 159 3.11 -10.41 -5.42
CA ILE A 159 3.61 -9.55 -6.52
C ILE A 159 3.88 -10.38 -7.78
N PHE A 160 4.42 -11.59 -7.58
CA PHE A 160 4.74 -12.54 -8.65
C PHE A 160 3.76 -13.71 -8.76
N GLY A 161 2.72 -13.75 -7.93
CA GLY A 161 1.76 -14.86 -7.85
C GLY A 161 0.48 -14.64 -8.66
N SER A 162 0.14 -13.39 -9.01
CA SER A 162 -1.07 -13.08 -9.75
C SER A 162 -0.78 -12.69 -11.21
N ASP A 163 -1.25 -13.51 -12.16
CA ASP A 163 -1.15 -13.27 -13.61
C ASP A 163 -1.89 -12.00 -14.08
N TYR A 164 -2.53 -11.26 -13.17
CA TYR A 164 -3.45 -10.17 -13.48
C TYR A 164 -2.77 -8.80 -13.63
N HIS A 165 -1.53 -8.66 -13.18
CA HIS A 165 -0.88 -7.36 -13.03
C HIS A 165 0.55 -7.35 -13.56
N LYS A 166 0.79 -6.53 -14.60
CA LYS A 166 2.14 -6.26 -15.11
C LYS A 166 2.86 -5.36 -14.11
N VAL A 167 3.79 -5.94 -13.36
CA VAL A 167 4.62 -5.21 -12.40
C VAL A 167 5.90 -4.74 -13.08
N ILE A 168 6.19 -3.43 -13.01
CA ILE A 168 7.30 -2.79 -13.73
C ILE A 168 8.11 -1.92 -12.75
N ALA A 169 9.43 -1.81 -12.96
CA ALA A 169 10.26 -0.85 -12.23
C ALA A 169 9.76 0.59 -12.44
N LEU A 170 9.76 1.41 -11.38
CA LEU A 170 9.28 2.79 -11.45
C LEU A 170 9.92 3.58 -12.61
N GLU A 171 11.23 3.47 -12.76
CA GLU A 171 11.99 4.17 -13.80
C GLU A 171 11.57 3.75 -15.21
N GLU A 172 11.29 2.48 -15.43
CA GLU A 172 10.77 1.99 -16.70
C GLU A 172 9.31 2.43 -16.91
N ALA A 173 8.51 2.48 -15.83
CA ALA A 173 7.10 2.81 -15.90
C ALA A 173 6.79 4.31 -16.10
N THR A 174 7.71 5.18 -15.72
CA THR A 174 7.48 6.63 -15.58
C THR A 174 8.62 7.49 -16.13
N GLY A 175 9.81 6.92 -16.32
CA GLY A 175 11.04 7.65 -16.62
C GLY A 175 11.67 8.36 -15.42
N ILE A 176 11.10 8.25 -14.20
CA ILE A 176 11.67 8.90 -13.00
C ILE A 176 12.59 7.94 -12.24
N THR A 177 13.76 8.45 -11.84
CA THR A 177 14.68 7.66 -11.01
C THR A 177 14.18 7.57 -9.57
N ILE A 178 14.67 6.58 -8.83
CA ILE A 178 14.38 6.44 -7.38
C ILE A 178 14.81 7.70 -6.60
N ASP A 179 15.92 8.34 -6.99
CA ASP A 179 16.37 9.58 -6.35
C ASP A 179 15.39 10.74 -6.59
N MET A 180 14.88 10.89 -7.82
CA MET A 180 13.86 11.89 -8.15
C MET A 180 12.56 11.61 -7.39
N PHE A 181 12.11 10.35 -7.37
CA PHE A 181 10.94 9.94 -6.59
C PHE A 181 11.12 10.29 -5.10
N THR A 182 12.25 9.91 -4.50
CA THR A 182 12.56 10.22 -3.10
C THR A 182 12.51 11.74 -2.85
N GLN A 183 13.03 12.56 -3.77
CA GLN A 183 12.97 14.03 -3.64
C GLN A 183 11.55 14.59 -3.74
N LEU A 184 10.69 14.03 -4.61
CA LEU A 184 9.29 14.46 -4.74
C LEU A 184 8.56 14.36 -3.40
N PHE A 185 8.77 13.26 -2.66
CA PHE A 185 8.07 13.00 -1.40
C PHE A 185 8.78 13.54 -0.15
N LYS A 186 10.09 13.85 -0.19
CA LYS A 186 10.81 14.44 0.96
C LYS A 186 10.37 15.85 1.33
N HIS A 187 9.85 16.63 0.38
CA HIS A 187 9.64 18.06 0.57
C HIS A 187 8.23 18.47 1.01
N ASN A 188 7.37 17.52 1.41
CA ASN A 188 5.98 17.78 1.82
C ASN A 188 5.27 18.74 0.84
N GLN A 189 5.59 18.63 -0.45
CA GLN A 189 5.03 19.52 -1.44
C GLN A 189 3.58 19.13 -1.69
N ILE A 190 2.74 20.13 -1.94
CA ILE A 190 1.30 19.97 -2.18
C ILE A 190 1.01 19.20 -3.48
N SER A 191 2.02 18.73 -4.23
CA SER A 191 1.84 17.87 -5.41
C SER A 191 2.96 16.83 -5.60
N SER A 192 3.09 15.86 -4.69
CA SER A 192 3.97 14.68 -4.83
C SER A 192 3.34 13.68 -5.81
N CYS A 193 3.27 14.06 -7.09
CA CYS A 193 2.64 13.29 -8.14
C CYS A 193 3.65 12.94 -9.24
N PHE A 194 3.38 11.86 -9.95
CA PHE A 194 4.16 11.46 -11.13
C PHE A 194 3.24 10.89 -12.21
N GLU A 195 3.79 10.76 -13.42
CA GLU A 195 3.03 10.34 -14.60
C GLU A 195 3.50 8.98 -15.10
N SER A 196 2.56 8.17 -15.59
CA SER A 196 2.83 6.93 -16.30
C SER A 196 1.98 6.82 -17.57
N PRO A 197 2.57 6.65 -18.76
CA PRO A 197 1.80 6.47 -19.99
C PRO A 197 0.98 5.18 -19.97
N LEU A 198 -0.26 5.23 -20.47
CA LEU A 198 -1.15 4.06 -20.58
C LEU A 198 -0.51 2.88 -21.34
N ASP A 199 0.28 3.18 -22.37
CA ASP A 199 0.89 2.17 -23.24
C ASP A 199 1.90 1.26 -22.52
N VAL A 200 2.45 1.70 -21.39
CA VAL A 200 3.36 0.88 -20.59
C VAL A 200 2.63 -0.32 -19.96
N TRP A 201 1.34 -0.20 -19.72
CA TRP A 201 0.50 -1.21 -19.05
C TRP A 201 -0.15 -2.21 -20.01
N LYS A 202 0.02 -2.02 -21.33
CA LYS A 202 -0.49 -2.94 -22.36
C LYS A 202 0.39 -4.18 -22.51
#